data_AF-A0A954YXU1-F1
#
_entry.id   AF-A0A954YXU1-F1
#
_cell.length_a   1.000
_cell.length_b   1.000
_cell.length_c   1.000
_cell.angle_alpha   90.00
_cell.angle_beta   90.00
_cell.angle_gamma   90.00
#
_symmetry.space_group_name_H-M   'P 1'
#
loop_
_entity.id
_entity.type
_entity.pdbx_description
1 polymer ?
#
loop_
_entity_poly.entity_id
_entity_poly.type
_entity_poly.pdbx_seq_one_letter_code
_entity_poly.pdbx_strand_id
1 'polypeptide(L)' 'MILIDEKHLRVVIASFIEHSHWERNHQGIGIALIERPPEQTVDGGSPVTCRSRLGGLLKRYHRATA' A
#
# COMPACT_ATOMS: atom_id res chain seq x y z
N MET A 1 12.60 -11.98 -1.74
CA MET A 1 12.87 -11.17 -2.94
C MET A 1 14.36 -11.20 -3.18
N ILE A 2 14.82 -11.49 -4.40
CA ILE A 2 16.23 -11.45 -4.79
C ILE A 2 16.31 -10.58 -6.04
N LEU A 3 17.24 -9.61 -6.04
CA LEU A 3 17.46 -8.71 -7.18
C LEU A 3 18.53 -9.33 -8.08
N ILE A 4 18.19 -9.58 -9.35
CA ILE A 4 19.08 -10.26 -10.30
C ILE A 4 19.75 -9.28 -11.26
N ASP A 5 19.08 -8.17 -11.58
CA ASP A 5 19.59 -7.14 -12.49
C ASP A 5 19.01 -5.76 -12.15
N GLU A 6 19.45 -4.75 -12.90
CA GLU A 6 18.99 -3.37 -12.75
C GLU A 6 17.50 -3.21 -13.05
N LYS A 7 16.94 -3.97 -14.00
CA LYS A 7 15.53 -3.89 -14.36
C LYS A 7 14.64 -4.36 -13.21
N HIS A 8 15.01 -5.46 -12.55
CA HIS A 8 14.38 -5.92 -11.32
C HIS A 8 14.46 -4.87 -10.21
N LEU A 9 15.63 -4.25 -10.02
CA LEU A 9 15.77 -3.18 -9.03
C LEU A 9 14.84 -2.00 -9.33
N ARG A 10 14.74 -1.55 -10.59
CA ARG A 10 13.83 -0.46 -10.99
C ARG A 10 12.37 -0.79 -10.69
N VAL A 11 11.93 -2.01 -10.96
CA VAL A 11 10.56 -2.46 -10.63
C VAL A 11 10.31 -2.47 -9.13
N VAL A 12 11.28 -2.95 -8.34
CA VAL A 12 11.19 -2.99 -6.88
C VAL A 12 11.13 -1.59 -6.29
N ILE A 13 12.00 -0.68 -6.74
CA ILE A 13 12.00 0.72 -6.30
C ILE A 13 10.68 1.40 -6.66
N ALA A 14 10.19 1.26 -7.90
CA ALA A 14 8.92 1.84 -8.31
C ALA A 14 7.76 1.34 -7.43
N SER A 15 7.70 0.03 -7.17
CA SER A 15 6.69 -0.57 -6.28
C SER A 15 6.78 -0.05 -4.84
N PHE A 16 8.01 0.15 -4.34
CA PHE A 16 8.25 0.71 -3.01
C PHE A 16 7.82 2.17 -2.90
N ILE A 17 8.15 2.98 -3.90
CA ILE A 17 7.77 4.41 -3.97
C ILE A 17 6.25 4.54 -4.03
N GLU A 18 5.59 3.75 -4.88
CA GLU A 18 4.13 3.73 -4.97
C GLU A 18 3.49 3.31 -3.64
N HIS A 19 3.98 2.24 -3.01
CA HIS A 19 3.51 1.82 -1.69
C HIS A 19 3.66 2.94 -0.64
N SER A 20 4.82 3.60 -0.62
CA SER A 20 5.12 4.66 0.34
C SER A 20 4.25 5.90 0.14
N HIS A 21 3.93 6.25 -1.10
CA HIS A 21 3.12 7.42 -1.44
C HIS A 21 1.60 7.20 -1.41
N TRP A 22 1.11 5.97 -1.58
CA TRP A 22 -0.35 5.74 -1.69
C TRP A 22 -0.96 4.76 -0.69
N GLU A 23 -0.17 3.87 -0.09
CA GLU A 23 -0.72 2.75 0.67
C GLU A 23 -0.41 2.79 2.18
N ARG A 24 0.49 3.67 2.62
CA ARG A 24 0.97 3.70 4.00
C ARG A 24 0.22 4.77 4.79
N ASN A 25 -0.43 4.38 5.89
CA ASN A 25 -1.24 5.24 6.78
C ASN A 25 -0.50 6.40 7.49
N HIS A 26 0.78 6.62 7.18
CA HIS A 26 1.60 7.70 7.75
C HIS A 26 1.99 8.75 6.71
N GLN A 27 1.31 8.80 5.57
CA GLN A 27 1.45 9.93 4.66
C GLN A 27 0.79 11.13 5.33
N GLY A 28 1.47 12.27 5.40
CA GLY A 28 0.84 13.49 5.87
C GLY A 28 1.71 14.44 6.68
N ILE A 29 1.51 15.72 6.43
CA ILE A 29 1.75 16.76 7.44
C ILE A 29 0.67 16.55 8.52
N GLY A 30 1.08 16.31 9.76
CA GLY A 30 0.14 16.06 10.85
C GLY A 30 -0.57 14.70 10.82
N ILE A 31 0.03 13.66 10.20
CA ILE A 31 -0.45 12.26 10.24
C ILE A 31 -1.72 12.02 9.38
N ALA A 32 -2.09 12.96 8.49
CA ALA A 32 -3.24 12.82 7.59
C ALA A 32 -2.84 12.50 6.14
N LEU A 33 -3.43 11.46 5.54
CA LEU A 33 -3.21 11.07 4.14
C LEU A 33 -3.32 12.29 3.21
N ILE A 34 -2.26 12.56 2.43
CA ILE A 34 -2.16 13.73 1.54
C ILE A 34 -3.19 13.64 0.40
N GLU A 35 -3.30 12.45 -0.20
CA GLU A 35 -4.34 12.14 -1.17
C GLU A 35 -5.22 11.02 -0.60
N ARG A 36 -6.42 11.39 -0.15
CA ARG A 36 -7.40 10.42 0.36
C ARG A 36 -8.15 9.84 -0.85
N PRO A 37 -8.10 8.52 -1.11
CA PRO A 37 -9.04 7.91 -2.04
C PRO A 37 -10.48 8.18 -1.57
N PRO A 38 -11.48 8.22 -2.48
CA PRO A 38 -12.86 8.53 -2.11
C PRO A 38 -13.28 7.69 -0.91
N GLU A 39 -13.90 8.36 0.07
CA GLU A 39 -14.28 7.79 1.36
C GLU A 39 -15.24 6.62 1.12
N GLN A 40 -14.65 5.42 1.10
CA GLN A 40 -15.40 4.19 1.04
C GLN A 40 -16.03 4.02 2.41
N THR A 41 -17.35 3.98 2.49
CA THR A 41 -18.06 3.69 3.75
C THR A 41 -17.69 2.28 4.16
N VAL A 42 -16.68 2.15 5.01
CA VAL A 42 -16.20 0.86 5.49
C VAL A 42 -17.01 0.49 6.72
N ASP A 43 -17.77 -0.59 6.65
CA ASP A 43 -18.38 -1.17 7.83
C ASP A 43 -17.28 -1.72 8.77
N GLY A 44 -17.37 -1.38 10.06
CA GLY A 44 -16.46 -1.85 11.10
C GLY A 44 -16.48 -3.38 11.28
N GLY A 45 -17.52 -4.05 10.77
CA GLY A 45 -17.64 -5.51 10.69
C GLY A 45 -16.96 -6.15 9.47
N SER A 46 -16.60 -5.40 8.43
CA SER A 46 -16.09 -5.96 7.18
C SER A 46 -14.73 -6.65 7.36
N PRO A 47 -14.48 -7.82 6.73
CA PRO A 47 -13.20 -8.53 6.83
C PRO A 47 -12.01 -7.63 6.47
N VAL A 48 -10.93 -7.75 7.26
CA VAL A 48 -9.65 -7.12 6.93
C VAL A 48 -8.91 -8.02 5.94
N THR A 49 -8.62 -7.47 4.77
CA THR A 49 -7.90 -8.13 3.68
C THR A 49 -6.51 -7.52 3.53
N CYS A 50 -5.52 -8.36 3.23
CA CYS A 50 -4.15 -7.96 2.96
C CYS A 50 -3.84 -8.07 1.46
N ARG A 51 -3.49 -6.95 0.82
CA ARG A 51 -2.85 -6.96 -0.49
C ARG A 51 -1.34 -6.97 -0.30
N SER A 52 -0.67 -7.99 -0.83
CA SER A 52 0.78 -8.15 -0.73
C SER A 52 1.45 -8.01 -2.10
N ARG A 53 2.66 -7.45 -2.12
CA ARG A 53 3.53 -7.33 -3.29
C ARG A 53 4.95 -7.74 -2.93
N LEU A 54 5.78 -8.00 -3.95
CA LEU A 54 7.21 -8.32 -3.81
C LEU A 54 7.48 -9.51 -2.86
N GLY A 55 6.66 -10.55 -2.95
CA GLY A 55 6.77 -11.72 -2.08
C GLY A 55 6.40 -11.46 -0.61
N GLY A 56 5.56 -10.45 -0.35
CA GLY A 56 5.09 -10.11 1.00
C GLY A 56 5.88 -9.03 1.70
N LEU A 57 6.90 -8.46 1.06
CA LEU A 57 7.68 -7.35 1.61
C LEU A 57 6.84 -6.08 1.76
N LEU A 58 5.95 -5.81 0.79
CA LEU A 58 5.02 -4.69 0.83
C LEU A 58 3.63 -5.22 1.12
N LYS A 59 2.99 -4.71 2.18
CA LYS A 59 1.66 -5.12 2.61
C LYS A 59 0.78 -3.91 2.84
N ARG A 60 -0.40 -3.93 2.24
CA ARG A 60 -1.48 -2.98 2.50
C ARG A 60 -2.66 -3.71 3.09
N TYR A 61 -3.04 -3.32 4.30
CA TYR A 61 -4.26 -3.80 4.94
C TYR A 61 -5.40 -2.84 4.62
N HIS A 62 -6.53 -3.40 4.21
CA HIS A 62 -7.74 -2.65 3.96
C HIS A 62 -8.93 -3.52 4.33
N ARG A 63 -10.07 -2.91 4.62
CA ARG A 63 -11.32 -3.63 4.74
C ARG A 63 -12.01 -3.62 3.40
N ALA A 64 -12.61 -4.75 3.03
CA ALA A 64 -13.44 -4.81 1.83
C ALA A 64 -14.63 -3.87 2.02
N THR A 65 -14.97 -3.10 0.99
CA THR A 65 -16.29 -2.46 0.93
C THR A 65 -17.33 -3.53 0.67
N ALA A 66 -18.46 -3.44 1.36
CA ALA A 66 -19.64 -4.22 1.02
C ALA A 66 -20.15 -3.87 -0.39
#